data_AF-A0A7K1CAV3-F1
#
_entry.id   AF-A0A7K1CAV3-F1
#
_cell.length_a   1.000
_cell.length_b   1.000
_cell.length_c   1.000
_cell.angle_alpha   90.00
_cell.angle_beta   90.00
_cell.angle_gamma   90.00
#
_symmetry.space_group_name_H-M   'P 1'
#
loop_
_entity.id
_entity.type
_entity.pdbx_description
1 polymer ?
#
loop_
_entity_poly.entity_id
_entity_poly.type
_entity_poly.pdbx_seq_one_letter_code
_entity_poly.pdbx_strand_id
1 'polypeptide(L)'
;MQTAADNLLSQLNQSAGGNSGLTVVDTPTGANLTGLLTVPVPIENTVLVEVGNMSALFAGLNQDGSVTDVLPGAVIEVIGRGQMGILASGLTPGEGVEFVVMSTPTLLGTFTVAANGTINGQVSLPSNIALGNHTLVVASPTVQSSLGLKVSAGALPATGSDVSKPLVVALWLLVGGGFVAVIRRRLISV
;
A
#
# COMPACT_ATOMS: atom_id res chain seq x y z
N MET A 1 -6.05 9.74 -19.99
CA MET A 1 -5.09 9.32 -18.93
C MET A 1 -3.66 9.55 -19.34
N GLN A 2 -3.22 9.10 -20.53
CA GLN A 2 -1.84 9.31 -20.99
C GLN A 2 -1.36 10.77 -20.93
N THR A 3 -2.10 11.70 -21.55
CA THR A 3 -1.76 13.13 -21.51
C THR A 3 -1.65 13.69 -20.10
N ALA A 4 -2.45 13.18 -19.15
CA ALA A 4 -2.35 13.59 -17.75
C ALA A 4 -1.08 13.06 -17.09
N ALA A 5 -0.69 11.82 -17.40
CA ALA A 5 0.57 11.23 -16.91
C ALA A 5 1.80 11.96 -17.48
N ASP A 6 1.79 12.28 -18.77
CA ASP A 6 2.87 13.04 -19.41
C ASP A 6 2.98 14.46 -18.83
N ASN A 7 1.83 15.11 -18.57
CA ASN A 7 1.80 16.43 -17.92
C ASN A 7 2.33 16.35 -16.49
N LEU A 8 1.95 15.33 -15.72
CA LEU A 8 2.46 15.14 -14.35
C LEU A 8 3.98 14.91 -14.37
N LEU A 9 4.48 14.05 -15.25
CA LEU A 9 5.91 13.81 -15.39
C LEU A 9 6.65 15.10 -15.78
N SER A 10 6.10 15.89 -16.70
CA SER A 10 6.64 17.19 -17.09
C SER A 10 6.69 18.16 -15.90
N GLN A 11 5.64 18.23 -15.09
CA GLN A 11 5.61 19.06 -13.87
C GLN A 11 6.67 18.62 -12.86
N LEU A 12 6.79 17.32 -12.61
CA LEU A 12 7.79 16.77 -11.68
C LEU A 12 9.22 16.97 -12.17
N ASN A 13 9.44 16.85 -13.48
CA ASN A 13 10.73 17.14 -14.11
C ASN A 13 11.10 18.62 -13.97
N GLN A 14 10.16 19.53 -14.20
CA GLN A 14 10.37 20.97 -13.98
C GLN A 14 10.69 21.28 -12.51
N SER A 15 9.93 20.70 -11.57
CA SER A 15 10.16 20.84 -10.13
C SER A 15 11.52 20.25 -9.68
N ALA A 16 11.98 19.18 -10.34
CA ALA A 16 13.27 18.54 -10.12
C ALA A 16 14.46 19.22 -10.83
N GLY A 17 14.25 20.39 -11.45
CA GLY A 17 15.31 21.08 -12.22
C GLY A 17 15.76 20.34 -13.48
N GLY A 18 14.96 19.38 -13.99
CA GLY A 18 15.18 18.70 -15.25
C GLY A 18 14.66 17.26 -15.27
N ASN A 19 15.18 16.40 -14.39
CA ASN A 19 14.83 14.97 -14.36
C ASN A 19 14.45 14.52 -12.95
N SER A 20 13.19 14.12 -12.79
CA SER A 20 12.64 13.54 -11.56
C SER A 20 13.11 12.11 -11.29
N GLY A 21 13.66 11.43 -12.32
CA GLY A 21 13.98 10.00 -12.25
C GLY A 21 12.77 9.08 -12.42
N LEU A 22 11.58 9.64 -12.71
CA LEU A 22 10.39 8.87 -13.05
C LEU A 22 10.26 8.70 -14.56
N THR A 23 9.58 7.65 -14.96
CA THR A 23 9.15 7.49 -16.36
C THR A 23 7.70 7.04 -16.43
N VAL A 24 7.01 7.46 -17.49
CA VAL A 24 5.64 7.05 -17.79
C VAL A 24 5.67 5.91 -18.80
N VAL A 25 4.89 4.86 -18.52
CA VAL A 25 4.73 3.69 -19.39
C VAL A 25 3.26 3.50 -19.71
N ASP A 26 2.95 3.54 -21.00
CA ASP A 26 1.59 3.37 -21.51
C ASP A 26 1.07 1.96 -21.23
N THR A 27 -0.22 1.86 -20.91
CA THR A 27 -0.93 0.60 -20.73
C THR A 27 -2.22 0.60 -21.55
N PRO A 28 -2.82 -0.57 -21.84
CA PRO A 28 -4.08 -0.63 -22.58
C PRO A 28 -5.23 0.16 -21.93
N THR A 29 -5.19 0.38 -20.61
CA THR A 29 -6.25 1.02 -19.82
C THR A 29 -5.88 2.41 -19.31
N GLY A 30 -4.63 2.85 -19.45
CA GLY A 30 -4.14 4.07 -18.81
C GLY A 30 -2.63 4.23 -18.93
N ALA A 31 -2.00 4.73 -17.87
CA ALA A 31 -0.55 4.95 -17.83
C ALA A 31 -0.01 4.65 -16.44
N ASN A 32 1.16 4.03 -16.38
CA ASN A 32 1.85 3.72 -15.14
C ASN A 32 3.10 4.58 -14.99
N LEU A 33 3.34 5.07 -13.78
CA LEU A 33 4.61 5.65 -13.37
C LEU A 33 5.55 4.55 -12.88
N THR A 34 6.81 4.63 -13.29
CA THR A 34 7.89 3.78 -12.78
C THR A 34 8.99 4.62 -12.15
N GLY A 35 9.70 4.04 -11.19
CA GLY A 35 10.78 4.70 -10.45
C GLY A 35 10.37 5.32 -9.12
N LEU A 36 9.07 5.44 -8.83
CA LEU A 36 8.57 5.90 -7.51
C LEU A 36 8.55 4.77 -6.48
N LEU A 37 8.09 3.59 -6.91
CA LEU A 37 8.02 2.37 -6.11
C LEU A 37 8.72 1.23 -6.87
N THR A 38 8.98 0.13 -6.19
CA THR A 38 9.53 -1.11 -6.77
C THR A 38 8.65 -1.72 -7.87
N VAL A 39 7.38 -1.34 -7.94
CA VAL A 39 6.43 -1.78 -8.98
C VAL A 39 5.86 -0.58 -9.74
N PRO A 40 5.42 -0.75 -11.00
CA PRO A 40 4.71 0.30 -11.72
C PRO A 40 3.44 0.71 -10.99
N VAL A 41 3.20 2.02 -10.90
CA VAL A 41 2.08 2.63 -10.16
C VAL A 41 1.14 3.29 -11.16
N PRO A 42 -0.14 2.91 -11.25
CA PRO A 42 -1.10 3.63 -12.08
C PRO A 42 -1.19 5.10 -11.68
N ILE A 43 -1.30 6.00 -12.65
CA ILE A 43 -1.29 7.45 -12.42
C ILE A 43 -2.42 7.89 -11.47
N GLU A 44 -3.58 7.23 -11.54
CA GLU A 44 -4.74 7.46 -10.68
C GLU A 44 -4.54 7.05 -9.21
N ASN A 45 -3.53 6.22 -8.94
CA ASN A 45 -3.15 5.76 -7.60
C ASN A 45 -2.00 6.59 -7.01
N THR A 46 -1.74 7.77 -7.57
CA THR A 46 -0.74 8.72 -7.06
C THR A 46 -1.38 9.99 -6.55
N VAL A 47 -0.73 10.63 -5.58
CA VAL A 47 -1.14 11.94 -5.08
C VAL A 47 0.03 12.90 -5.18
N LEU A 48 -0.16 13.98 -5.94
CA LEU A 48 0.76 15.12 -5.96
C LEU A 48 0.29 16.15 -4.93
N VAL A 49 1.20 16.58 -4.06
CA VAL A 49 1.00 17.68 -3.11
C VAL A 49 2.01 18.78 -3.41
N GLU A 50 1.52 19.99 -3.66
CA GLU A 50 2.36 21.15 -3.97
C GLU A 50 2.29 22.17 -2.83
N VAL A 51 3.45 22.56 -2.31
CA VAL A 51 3.59 23.53 -1.21
C VAL A 51 4.68 24.53 -1.56
N GLY A 52 4.29 25.74 -1.96
CA GLY A 52 5.23 26.76 -2.43
C GLY A 52 6.00 26.25 -3.64
N ASN A 53 7.32 26.08 -3.49
CA ASN A 53 8.19 25.57 -4.56
C ASN A 53 8.38 24.04 -4.50
N MET A 54 7.88 23.38 -3.45
CA MET A 54 8.03 21.94 -3.25
C MET A 54 6.88 21.19 -3.92
N SER A 55 7.22 20.14 -4.67
CA SER A 55 6.26 19.17 -5.21
C SER A 55 6.58 17.80 -4.61
N ALA A 56 5.63 17.18 -3.91
CA ALA A 56 5.77 15.84 -3.35
C ALA A 56 4.73 14.89 -3.94
N LEU A 57 5.20 13.88 -4.65
CA LEU A 57 4.41 12.79 -5.18
C LEU A 57 4.45 11.60 -4.21
N PHE A 58 3.28 11.06 -3.90
CA PHE A 58 3.11 9.93 -3.01
C PHE A 58 2.36 8.79 -3.71
N ALA A 59 2.73 7.57 -3.35
CA ALA A 59 2.00 6.35 -3.68
C ALA A 59 2.23 5.30 -2.58
N GLY A 60 1.37 4.30 -2.49
CA GLY A 60 1.48 3.22 -1.52
C GLY A 60 1.45 1.83 -2.15
N LEU A 61 1.98 0.86 -1.41
CA LEU A 61 1.77 -0.57 -1.63
C LEU A 61 1.09 -1.16 -0.42
N ASN A 62 0.16 -2.08 -0.65
CA ASN A 62 -0.40 -2.96 0.37
C ASN A 62 0.66 -3.96 0.85
N GLN A 63 0.36 -4.66 1.93
CA GLN A 63 1.27 -5.69 2.47
C GLN A 63 1.56 -6.84 1.49
N ASP A 64 0.65 -7.10 0.54
CA ASP A 64 0.82 -8.10 -0.52
C ASP A 64 1.62 -7.59 -1.74
N GLY A 65 2.05 -6.32 -1.73
CA GLY A 65 2.78 -5.69 -2.81
C GLY A 65 1.92 -5.11 -3.93
N SER A 66 0.59 -5.20 -3.84
CA SER A 66 -0.32 -4.51 -4.76
C SER A 66 -0.32 -3.00 -4.50
N VAL A 67 -0.57 -2.20 -5.54
CA VAL A 67 -0.68 -0.74 -5.40
C VAL A 67 -1.94 -0.38 -4.62
N THR A 68 -1.82 0.60 -3.74
CA THR A 68 -2.91 1.11 -2.90
C THR A 68 -3.86 2.03 -3.65
N ASP A 69 -5.12 2.05 -3.22
CA ASP A 69 -6.10 3.00 -3.73
C ASP A 69 -5.98 4.39 -3.08
N VAL A 70 -6.37 5.40 -3.85
CA VAL A 70 -6.53 6.78 -3.37
C VAL A 70 -8.01 7.04 -3.13
N LEU A 71 -8.38 7.20 -1.87
CA LEU A 71 -9.72 7.55 -1.42
C LEU A 71 -10.03 9.03 -1.72
N PRO A 72 -11.34 9.40 -1.77
CA PRO A 72 -11.76 10.79 -1.83
C PRO A 72 -11.11 11.66 -0.75
N GLY A 73 -10.69 12.87 -1.12
CA GLY A 73 -9.95 13.76 -0.23
C GLY A 73 -8.43 13.54 -0.23
N ALA A 74 -7.89 12.85 -1.25
CA ALA A 74 -6.47 12.58 -1.41
C ALA A 74 -5.89 11.81 -0.22
N VAL A 75 -6.55 10.71 0.16
CA VAL A 75 -6.11 9.83 1.25
C VAL A 75 -5.64 8.51 0.64
N ILE A 76 -4.40 8.10 0.90
CA ILE A 76 -3.92 6.79 0.47
C ILE A 76 -4.42 5.73 1.47
N GLU A 77 -5.03 4.65 0.98
CA GLU A 77 -5.44 3.51 1.81
C GLU A 77 -4.45 2.36 1.70
N VAL A 78 -3.77 2.06 2.80
CA VAL A 78 -2.87 0.91 2.90
C VAL A 78 -3.55 -0.21 3.67
N ILE A 79 -3.58 -1.40 3.06
CA ILE A 79 -4.06 -2.61 3.69
C ILE A 79 -2.89 -3.32 4.38
N GLY A 80 -2.99 -3.45 5.71
CA GLY A 80 -1.98 -4.09 6.55
C GLY A 80 -0.67 -3.29 6.62
N ARG A 81 0.45 -4.02 6.62
CA ARG A 81 1.81 -3.46 6.79
C ARG A 81 2.46 -3.17 5.45
N GLY A 82 1.86 -2.25 4.71
CA GLY A 82 2.32 -1.84 3.40
C GLY A 82 3.55 -0.93 3.41
N GLN A 83 3.81 -0.33 2.26
CA GLN A 83 4.95 0.55 2.02
C GLN A 83 4.47 1.87 1.41
N MET A 84 5.22 2.94 1.66
CA MET A 84 4.96 4.27 1.12
C MET A 84 6.15 4.70 0.27
N GLY A 85 5.87 5.13 -0.95
CA GLY A 85 6.80 5.76 -1.87
C GLY A 85 6.63 7.27 -1.84
N ILE A 86 7.75 7.98 -1.88
CA ILE A 86 7.80 9.42 -1.96
C ILE A 86 8.84 9.86 -2.98
N LEU A 87 8.43 10.77 -3.85
CA LEU A 87 9.34 11.64 -4.60
C LEU A 87 9.03 13.08 -4.20
N ALA A 88 9.98 13.79 -3.60
CA ALA A 88 9.85 15.22 -3.39
C ALA A 88 10.91 15.98 -4.19
N SER A 89 10.50 17.10 -4.78
CA SER A 89 11.30 17.97 -5.64
C SER A 89 11.15 19.43 -5.19
N GLY A 90 12.06 20.30 -5.64
CA GLY A 90 12.08 21.71 -5.24
C GLY A 90 12.65 21.97 -3.84
N LEU A 91 13.40 21.00 -3.30
CA LEU A 91 14.06 21.09 -1.99
C LEU A 91 15.48 21.67 -2.11
N THR A 92 16.02 22.14 -0.99
CA THR A 92 17.39 22.67 -0.93
C THR A 92 18.41 21.52 -0.93
N PRO A 93 19.34 21.44 -1.90
CA PRO A 93 20.33 20.37 -1.96
C PRO A 93 21.17 20.24 -0.69
N GLY A 94 21.41 19.00 -0.25
CA GLY A 94 22.20 18.69 0.94
C GLY A 94 21.46 18.79 2.27
N GLU A 95 20.21 19.27 2.30
CA GLU A 95 19.39 19.24 3.52
C GLU A 95 18.95 17.81 3.88
N GLY A 96 18.68 17.60 5.17
CA GLY A 96 18.04 16.38 5.67
C GLY A 96 16.53 16.50 5.62
N VAL A 97 15.86 15.48 5.11
CA VAL A 97 14.40 15.37 5.09
C VAL A 97 13.97 14.17 5.92
N GLU A 98 12.98 14.39 6.78
CA GLU A 98 12.36 13.34 7.56
C GLU A 98 11.02 12.98 6.95
N PHE A 99 10.76 11.68 6.84
CA PHE A 99 9.45 11.17 6.49
C PHE A 99 8.83 10.52 7.72
N VAL A 100 7.72 11.07 8.19
CA VAL A 100 7.14 10.78 9.49
C VAL A 100 5.66 10.44 9.31
N VAL A 101 5.18 9.45 10.06
CA VAL A 101 3.74 9.24 10.21
C VAL A 101 3.27 9.87 11.51
N MET A 102 2.24 10.70 11.39
CA MET A 102 1.65 11.49 12.46
C MET A 102 0.34 10.84 12.91
N SER A 103 0.33 10.46 14.18
CA SER A 103 -0.79 9.99 15.01
C SER A 103 -0.22 9.74 16.41
N THR A 104 0.83 8.90 16.43
CA THR A 104 1.96 8.93 17.35
C THR A 104 3.20 9.22 16.48
N PRO A 105 3.90 10.35 16.67
CA PRO A 105 5.00 10.74 15.78
C PRO A 105 6.04 9.63 15.66
N THR A 106 6.10 8.99 14.50
CA THR A 106 6.98 7.86 14.23
C THR A 106 7.75 8.12 12.95
N LEU A 107 9.08 8.15 13.08
CA LEU A 107 9.98 8.32 11.94
C LEU A 107 9.94 7.05 11.07
N LEU A 108 9.61 7.23 9.78
CA LEU A 108 9.63 6.16 8.78
C LEU A 108 10.99 6.06 8.12
N GLY A 109 11.64 7.20 7.88
CA GLY A 109 12.96 7.26 7.27
C GLY A 109 13.50 8.68 7.17
N THR A 110 14.80 8.77 6.90
CA THR A 110 15.52 10.03 6.67
C THR A 110 16.20 9.98 5.32
N PHE A 111 16.14 11.09 4.59
CA PHE A 111 16.71 11.23 3.25
C PHE A 111 17.58 12.47 3.18
N THR A 112 18.63 12.42 2.38
CA THR A 112 19.44 13.61 2.05
C THR A 112 19.03 14.09 0.67
N VAL A 113 18.72 15.38 0.54
CA VAL A 113 18.35 15.99 -0.74
C VAL A 113 19.53 15.92 -1.70
N ALA A 114 19.31 15.34 -2.87
CA ALA A 114 20.32 15.22 -3.91
C ALA A 114 20.66 16.58 -4.54
N ALA A 115 21.72 16.62 -5.35
CA ALA A 115 22.21 17.86 -5.98
C ALA A 115 21.17 18.55 -6.90
N ASN A 116 20.22 17.78 -7.44
CA ASN A 116 19.10 18.26 -8.24
C ASN A 116 17.89 18.73 -7.41
N GLY A 117 18.01 18.80 -6.08
CA GLY A 117 16.92 19.25 -5.21
C GLY A 117 15.81 18.23 -5.00
N THR A 118 16.08 16.94 -5.21
CA THR A 118 15.09 15.87 -5.04
C THR A 118 15.46 14.85 -3.97
N ILE A 119 14.43 14.18 -3.44
CA ILE A 119 14.53 12.91 -2.73
C ILE A 119 13.60 11.91 -3.39
N ASN A 120 14.03 10.65 -3.49
CA ASN A 120 13.19 9.54 -3.91
C ASN A 120 13.43 8.39 -2.93
N GLY A 121 12.36 7.92 -2.29
CA GLY A 121 12.47 6.92 -1.24
C GLY A 121 11.22 6.06 -1.12
N GLN A 122 11.43 4.82 -0.70
CA GLN A 122 10.37 3.88 -0.37
C GLN A 122 10.62 3.35 1.05
N VAL A 123 9.62 3.45 1.92
CA VAL A 123 9.71 3.05 3.32
C VAL A 123 8.56 2.12 3.69
N SER A 124 8.80 1.21 4.63
CA SER A 124 7.74 0.33 5.15
C SER A 124 7.04 1.00 6.32
N LEU A 125 5.73 0.80 6.44
CA LEU A 125 5.01 1.28 7.61
C LEU A 125 5.45 0.54 8.89
N PRO A 126 5.45 1.21 10.05
CA PRO A 126 5.87 0.60 11.31
C PRO A 126 4.98 -0.58 11.68
N SER A 127 5.59 -1.59 12.30
CA SER A 127 4.90 -2.83 12.70
C SER A 127 3.72 -2.64 13.65
N ASN A 128 3.76 -1.55 14.41
CA ASN A 128 2.87 -1.18 15.51
C ASN A 128 1.96 0.00 15.14
N ILE A 129 1.88 0.38 13.86
CA ILE A 129 0.95 1.42 13.43
C ILE A 129 -0.49 0.97 13.75
N ALA A 130 -1.25 1.86 14.38
CA ALA A 130 -2.66 1.60 14.66
C ALA A 130 -3.45 1.53 13.35
N LEU A 131 -4.62 0.87 13.39
CA LEU A 131 -5.58 0.97 12.30
C LEU A 131 -6.32 2.31 12.39
N GLY A 132 -6.69 2.87 11.23
CA GLY A 132 -7.44 4.12 11.14
C GLY A 132 -6.71 5.20 10.35
N ASN A 133 -7.02 6.46 10.66
CA ASN A 133 -6.49 7.60 9.93
C ASN A 133 -5.22 8.13 10.57
N HIS A 134 -4.26 8.47 9.72
CA HIS A 134 -2.96 9.03 10.04
C HIS A 134 -2.65 10.16 9.07
N THR A 135 -1.60 10.92 9.36
CA THR A 135 -1.09 11.94 8.44
C THR A 135 0.37 11.64 8.15
N LEU A 136 0.71 11.43 6.89
CA LEU A 136 2.10 11.36 6.45
C LEU A 136 2.64 12.78 6.35
N VAL A 137 3.84 13.01 6.86
CA VAL A 137 4.50 14.31 6.83
C VAL A 137 5.91 14.14 6.31
N VAL A 138 6.25 15.00 5.36
CA VAL A 138 7.59 15.14 4.79
C VAL A 138 8.10 16.48 5.28
N ALA A 139 9.10 16.44 6.16
CA ALA A 139 9.62 17.63 6.80
C ALA A 139 11.08 17.84 6.42
N SER A 140 11.36 19.01 5.85
CA SER A 140 12.71 19.56 5.72
C SER A 140 12.84 20.79 6.64
N PRO A 141 14.05 21.31 6.88
CA PRO A 141 14.24 22.55 7.64
C PRO A 141 13.51 23.76 7.04
N THR A 142 13.27 23.74 5.72
CA THR A 142 12.77 24.89 4.95
C THR A 142 11.28 24.77 4.61
N VAL A 143 10.77 23.56 4.40
CA VAL A 143 9.40 23.30 3.96
C VAL A 143 8.87 21.96 4.49
N GLN A 144 7.56 21.90 4.73
CA GLN A 144 6.88 20.68 5.13
C GLN A 144 5.65 20.44 4.26
N SER A 145 5.37 19.17 3.96
CA SER A 145 4.17 18.73 3.23
C SER A 145 3.51 17.59 3.97
N SER A 146 2.19 17.49 3.86
CA SER A 146 1.41 16.46 4.55
C SER A 146 0.35 15.83 3.66
N LEU A 147 0.09 14.54 3.87
CA LEU A 147 -0.91 13.75 3.15
C LEU A 147 -1.71 12.87 4.11
N GLY A 148 -2.99 12.65 3.81
CA GLY A 148 -3.81 11.70 4.56
C GLY A 148 -3.40 10.24 4.26
N LEU A 149 -3.31 9.42 5.30
CA LEU A 149 -3.11 7.98 5.21
C LEU A 149 -4.22 7.28 5.99
N LYS A 150 -4.78 6.22 5.42
CA LYS A 150 -5.67 5.30 6.14
C LYS A 150 -5.05 3.93 6.17
N VAL A 151 -4.90 3.35 7.35
CA VAL A 151 -4.43 1.98 7.54
C VAL A 151 -5.61 1.09 7.87
N SER A 152 -5.89 0.14 6.99
CA SER A 152 -7.01 -0.80 7.10
C SER A 152 -6.50 -2.21 7.39
N ALA A 153 -7.30 -3.00 8.13
CA ALA A 153 -6.99 -4.40 8.33
C ALA A 153 -7.10 -5.16 7.01
N GLY A 154 -6.11 -6.01 6.71
CA GLY A 154 -6.25 -7.01 5.67
C GLY A 154 -7.42 -7.93 5.97
N ALA A 155 -8.12 -8.38 4.92
CA ALA A 155 -9.07 -9.46 5.07
C ALA A 155 -8.35 -10.65 5.72
N LEU A 156 -8.77 -11.04 6.92
CA LEU A 156 -8.28 -12.25 7.56
C LEU A 156 -8.56 -13.40 6.59
N PRO A 157 -7.58 -14.26 6.24
CA PRO A 157 -7.89 -15.52 5.61
C PRO A 157 -8.94 -16.20 6.49
N ALA A 158 -10.06 -16.58 5.91
CA ALA A 158 -11.11 -17.32 6.61
C ALA A 158 -10.54 -18.67 7.03
N THR A 159 -9.79 -18.72 8.13
CA THR A 159 -9.46 -19.94 8.86
C THR A 159 -10.63 -20.28 9.78
N GLY A 160 -11.84 -20.15 9.26
CA GLY A 160 -12.98 -20.86 9.80
C GLY A 160 -12.81 -22.30 9.39
N SER A 161 -12.19 -23.12 10.26
CA SER A 161 -12.49 -24.54 10.23
C SER A 161 -14.00 -24.64 10.46
N ASP A 162 -14.78 -24.86 9.41
CA ASP A 162 -16.20 -25.18 9.51
C ASP A 162 -16.33 -26.43 10.39
N VAL A 163 -16.49 -26.26 11.70
CA VAL A 163 -16.66 -27.36 12.67
C VAL A 163 -17.93 -28.17 12.34
N SER A 164 -18.82 -27.61 11.52
CA SER A 164 -20.00 -28.25 10.93
C SER A 164 -19.67 -29.41 9.97
N LYS A 165 -18.60 -29.30 9.17
CA LYS A 165 -18.26 -30.33 8.16
C LYS A 165 -17.74 -31.65 8.75
N PRO A 166 -16.82 -31.70 9.73
CA PRO A 166 -16.41 -32.96 10.34
C PRO A 166 -17.53 -33.58 11.19
N LEU A 167 -18.41 -32.78 11.79
CA LEU A 167 -19.51 -33.29 12.63
C LEU A 167 -20.55 -34.05 11.81
N VAL A 168 -20.92 -33.54 10.63
CA VAL A 168 -21.88 -34.23 9.73
C VAL A 168 -21.27 -35.53 9.19
N VAL A 169 -19.99 -35.53 8.81
CA VAL A 169 -19.30 -36.75 8.36
C VAL A 169 -19.21 -37.78 9.50
N ALA A 170 -18.93 -37.35 10.73
CA ALA A 170 -18.93 -38.24 11.90
C ALA A 170 -20.32 -38.84 12.17
N LEU A 171 -21.39 -38.05 12.02
CA LEU A 171 -22.77 -38.53 12.19
C LEU A 171 -23.14 -39.59 11.13
N TRP A 172 -22.77 -39.36 9.87
CA TRP A 172 -22.98 -40.33 8.78
C TRP A 172 -22.18 -41.62 8.98
N LEU A 173 -20.95 -41.54 9.48
CA LEU A 173 -20.15 -42.71 9.83
C LEU A 173 -20.78 -43.51 10.98
N LEU A 174 -21.38 -42.84 11.97
CA LEU A 174 -22.02 -43.50 13.11
C LEU A 174 -23.31 -44.22 12.69
N VAL A 175 -24.15 -43.57 11.88
CA VAL A 175 -25.37 -44.18 11.33
C VAL A 175 -25.05 -45.30 10.34
N GLY A 176 -24.12 -45.08 9.41
CA GLY A 176 -23.70 -46.07 8.42
C GLY A 176 -23.00 -47.29 9.06
N GLY A 177 -22.10 -47.05 10.01
CA GLY A 177 -21.40 -48.09 10.76
C GLY A 177 -22.35 -48.93 11.63
N GLY A 178 -23.32 -48.28 12.29
CA GLY A 178 -24.36 -48.97 13.06
C GLY A 178 -25.25 -49.86 12.20
N PHE A 179 -25.64 -49.39 11.00
CA PHE A 179 -26.47 -50.15 10.07
C PHE A 179 -25.76 -51.42 9.55
N VAL A 180 -24.48 -51.31 9.18
CA VAL A 180 -23.67 -52.47 8.74
C VAL A 180 -23.49 -53.48 9.88
N ALA A 181 -23.27 -53.03 11.11
CA ALA A 181 -23.15 -53.91 12.27
C ALA A 181 -24.44 -54.69 12.56
N VAL A 182 -25.61 -54.05 12.42
CA VAL A 182 -26.92 -54.70 12.61
C VAL A 182 -27.21 -55.74 11.53
N ILE A 183 -26.89 -55.46 10.26
CA ILE A 183 -27.08 -56.42 9.17
C ILE A 183 -26.18 -57.64 9.34
N ARG A 184 -24.90 -57.46 9.71
CA ARG A 184 -24.00 -58.60 9.96
C ARG A 184 -24.48 -59.49 11.10
N ARG A 185 -25.03 -58.92 12.18
CA ARG A 185 -25.61 -59.70 13.28
C ARG A 185 -26.82 -60.54 12.85
N ARG A 186 -27.59 -60.11 11.86
CA ARG A 186 -28.75 -60.87 11.35
C ARG A 186 -28.36 -62.01 10.40
N LEU A 187 -27.23 -61.88 9.70
CA LEU A 187 -26.74 -62.91 8.76
C LEU A 187 -25.97 -64.05 9.44
N ILE A 188 -25.57 -63.90 10.71
CA ILE A 188 -24.84 -64.92 11.47
C ILE A 188 -25.79 -65.77 12.36
N SER A 189 -27.05 -65.36 12.51
CA SER A 189 -28.05 -66.04 13.34
C SER A 189 -29.05 -66.90 12.55
N VAL A 190 -28.66 -67.44 11.38
CA VAL A 190 -29.43 -68.45 10.62
C VAL A 190 -28.67 -69.77 10.61
#